data_AF-A0A2K9L9T3-F1
#
_entry.id   AF-A0A2K9L9T3-F1
#
_cell.length_a   1.000
_cell.length_b   1.000
_cell.length_c   1.000
_cell.angle_alpha   90.00
_cell.angle_beta   90.00
_cell.angle_gamma   90.00
#
_symmetry.space_group_name_H-M   'P 1'
#
loop_
_entity.id
_entity.type
_entity.pdbx_description
1 polymer ?
#
loop_
_entity_poly.entity_id
_entity_poly.type
_entity_poly.pdbx_seq_one_letter_code
_entity_poly.pdbx_strand_id
1 'polypeptide(L)'
;MSTSPPTAPASPYARMPRRRWLRLVCGTDNPVDAMDSVRIAFASSDRSTVDQHFGAAQAFVIFEVSARCAQLIEVCEFIDTAQDGFDAKLPGKIATLAGCSAVYCLAVGASAVKQLLAAGVQPLRVEEGTAIEALIADLQMELAEGAAGWLAKALKRRAPADRARFDAMEAEGWQE
;
A
#
# COMPACT_ATOMS: atom_id res chain seq x y z
N MET A 1 -48.80 -43.73 22.08
CA MET A 1 -49.03 -42.29 21.93
C MET A 1 -47.67 -41.64 21.69
N SER A 2 -47.45 -41.15 20.47
CA SER A 2 -46.20 -40.61 19.94
C SER A 2 -45.93 -39.17 20.38
N THR A 3 -44.63 -38.88 20.61
CA THR A 3 -43.84 -37.65 20.31
C THR A 3 -44.30 -36.31 20.91
N SER A 4 -43.45 -35.47 21.51
CA SER A 4 -42.15 -34.98 21.04
C SER A 4 -41.30 -34.39 22.18
N PRO A 5 -39.96 -34.32 22.04
CA PRO A 5 -39.10 -33.53 22.93
C PRO A 5 -39.08 -32.03 22.53
N PRO A 6 -38.70 -31.12 23.46
CA PRO A 6 -38.66 -29.68 23.18
C PRO A 6 -37.53 -29.31 22.21
N THR A 7 -37.86 -28.51 21.20
CA THR A 7 -36.94 -27.91 20.24
C THR A 7 -36.06 -26.87 20.94
N ALA A 8 -34.76 -27.15 21.05
CA ALA A 8 -33.76 -26.13 21.40
C ALA A 8 -33.58 -25.14 20.22
N PRO A 9 -33.44 -23.83 20.47
CA PRO A 9 -33.14 -22.88 19.42
C PRO A 9 -31.72 -23.10 18.89
N ALA A 10 -31.59 -23.25 17.57
CA ALA A 10 -30.31 -23.32 16.89
C ALA A 10 -29.54 -21.99 17.05
N SER A 11 -28.33 -22.07 17.59
CA SER A 11 -27.43 -20.93 17.75
C SER A 11 -26.95 -20.42 16.38
N PRO A 12 -27.08 -19.11 16.07
CA PRO A 12 -26.73 -18.54 14.76
C PRO A 12 -25.23 -18.29 14.56
N TYR A 13 -24.36 -18.77 15.45
CA TYR A 13 -22.91 -18.63 15.29
C TYR A 13 -22.38 -19.61 14.23
N ALA A 14 -22.62 -19.28 12.96
CA ALA A 14 -21.85 -19.81 11.86
C ALA A 14 -20.37 -19.56 12.16
N ARG A 15 -19.60 -20.64 12.35
CA ARG A 15 -18.14 -20.59 12.48
C ARG A 15 -17.59 -19.91 11.23
N MET A 16 -17.28 -18.61 11.35
CA MET A 16 -16.63 -17.86 10.29
C MET A 16 -15.35 -18.61 9.89
N PRO A 17 -15.10 -18.82 8.60
CA PRO A 17 -13.91 -19.53 8.16
C PRO A 17 -12.69 -18.77 8.69
N ARG A 18 -11.90 -19.44 9.54
CA ARG A 18 -10.66 -18.88 10.09
C ARG A 18 -9.68 -18.75 8.94
N ARG A 19 -9.57 -17.55 8.38
CA ARG A 19 -8.63 -17.20 7.32
C ARG A 19 -7.22 -17.35 7.90
N ARG A 20 -6.48 -18.37 7.47
CA ARG A 20 -5.06 -18.54 7.78
C ARG A 20 -4.28 -17.72 6.78
N TRP A 21 -3.61 -16.67 7.24
CA TRP A 21 -2.66 -15.93 6.43
C TRP A 21 -1.26 -16.41 6.81
N LEU A 22 -0.49 -16.84 5.81
CA LEU A 22 0.95 -17.04 5.92
C LEU A 22 1.59 -15.72 5.48
N ARG A 23 2.37 -15.07 6.34
CA ARG A 23 3.22 -13.93 5.95
C ARG A 23 4.64 -14.45 5.93
N LEU A 24 5.31 -14.34 4.79
CA LEU A 24 6.75 -14.41 4.74
C LEU A 24 7.28 -13.14 5.40
N VAL A 25 7.68 -13.29 6.66
CA VAL A 25 8.43 -12.27 7.38
C VAL A 25 9.88 -12.46 6.96
N CYS A 26 10.38 -11.56 6.10
CA CYS A 26 11.82 -11.38 5.96
C CYS A 26 12.34 -11.07 7.38
N GLY A 27 13.29 -11.86 7.89
CA GLY A 27 13.62 -11.97 9.32
C GLY A 27 13.99 -10.65 10.01
N THR A 28 12.98 -9.90 10.43
CA THR A 28 13.12 -8.69 11.24
C THR A 28 12.15 -8.78 12.42
N ASP A 29 12.61 -9.40 13.51
CA ASP A 29 12.01 -9.22 14.83
C ASP A 29 12.32 -7.81 15.39
N ASN A 30 12.93 -6.94 14.59
CA ASN A 30 13.47 -5.66 15.01
C ASN A 30 12.52 -4.50 14.64
N PRO A 31 11.84 -3.87 15.61
CA PRO A 31 10.85 -2.82 15.36
C PRO A 31 11.42 -1.54 14.71
N VAL A 32 12.75 -1.36 14.71
CA VAL A 32 13.41 -0.20 14.06
C VAL A 32 13.39 -0.30 12.53
N ASP A 33 13.48 -1.51 11.95
CA ASP A 33 13.43 -1.67 10.50
C ASP A 33 12.03 -1.36 9.93
N ALA A 34 10.99 -1.45 10.77
CA ALA A 34 9.64 -1.02 10.42
C ALA A 34 9.47 0.50 10.46
N MET A 35 10.17 1.21 11.35
CA MET A 35 10.12 2.68 11.45
C MET A 35 10.80 3.37 10.25
N ASP A 36 11.85 2.75 9.70
CA ASP A 36 12.60 3.26 8.53
C ASP A 36 12.21 2.57 7.21
N SER A 37 10.96 2.12 7.11
CA SER A 37 10.44 1.47 5.90
C SER A 37 9.47 2.35 5.13
N VAL A 38 9.45 2.21 3.81
CA VAL A 38 8.54 2.91 2.89
C VAL A 38 7.65 1.91 2.17
N ARG A 39 6.39 2.29 1.92
CA ARG A 39 5.50 1.51 1.05
C ARG A 39 5.60 1.99 -0.39
N ILE A 40 5.82 1.06 -1.31
CA ILE A 40 6.04 1.31 -2.72
C ILE A 40 5.09 0.43 -3.52
N ALA A 41 4.37 1.03 -4.46
CA ALA A 41 3.50 0.33 -5.37
C ALA A 41 4.15 0.17 -6.74
N PHE A 42 3.91 -0.98 -7.38
CA PHE A 42 4.40 -1.29 -8.72
C PHE A 42 3.21 -1.64 -9.63
N ALA A 43 3.09 -0.97 -10.76
CA ALA A 43 2.10 -1.28 -11.78
C ALA A 43 2.57 -2.50 -12.58
N SER A 44 2.06 -3.68 -12.23
CA SER A 44 2.58 -4.97 -12.69
C SER A 44 1.48 -5.97 -12.95
N SER A 45 1.53 -6.68 -14.09
CA SER A 45 0.57 -7.75 -14.43
C SER A 45 1.04 -9.13 -13.98
N ASP A 46 2.34 -9.35 -13.97
CA ASP A 46 3.02 -10.61 -13.65
C ASP A 46 3.55 -10.67 -12.20
N ARG A 47 3.53 -9.53 -11.50
CA ARG A 47 4.05 -9.31 -10.15
C ARG A 47 5.58 -9.42 -10.04
N SER A 48 6.28 -9.44 -11.16
CA SER A 48 7.74 -9.55 -11.23
C SER A 48 8.40 -8.35 -11.94
N THR A 49 7.70 -7.77 -12.92
CA THR A 49 8.18 -6.64 -13.72
C THR A 49 7.19 -5.49 -13.72
N VAL A 50 7.68 -4.26 -13.88
CA VAL A 50 6.82 -3.11 -14.14
C VAL A 50 6.54 -3.07 -15.64
N ASP A 51 5.30 -3.36 -16.00
CA ASP A 51 4.83 -3.52 -17.38
C ASP A 51 3.54 -2.74 -17.67
N GLN A 52 3.01 -1.98 -16.71
CA GLN A 52 1.73 -1.28 -16.87
C GLN A 52 1.82 0.24 -16.75
N HIS A 53 0.94 0.89 -17.53
CA HIS A 53 0.64 2.32 -17.42
C HIS A 53 -0.27 2.58 -16.22
N PHE A 54 -0.02 3.64 -15.45
CA PHE A 54 -0.75 3.91 -14.22
C PHE A 54 -2.29 3.90 -14.38
N GLY A 55 -2.80 4.66 -15.35
CA GLY A 55 -4.25 4.78 -15.53
C GLY A 55 -4.91 3.49 -16.04
N ALA A 56 -4.19 2.67 -16.81
CA ALA A 56 -4.69 1.40 -17.36
C ALA A 56 -4.29 0.18 -16.50
N ALA A 57 -3.59 0.40 -15.38
CA ALA A 57 -3.07 -0.68 -14.55
C ALA A 57 -4.20 -1.59 -14.05
N GLN A 58 -4.10 -2.87 -14.35
CA GLN A 58 -4.96 -3.95 -13.90
C GLN A 58 -4.59 -4.41 -12.51
N ALA A 59 -3.36 -4.18 -12.05
CA ALA A 59 -2.97 -4.46 -10.69
C ALA A 59 -1.87 -3.52 -10.19
N PHE A 60 -1.87 -3.30 -8.87
CA PHE A 60 -0.73 -2.74 -8.14
C PHE A 60 -0.20 -3.77 -7.14
N VAL A 61 1.10 -3.95 -7.15
CA VAL A 61 1.82 -4.80 -6.21
C VAL A 61 2.51 -3.90 -5.20
N ILE A 62 2.13 -4.00 -3.93
CA ILE A 62 2.57 -3.09 -2.87
C ILE A 62 3.59 -3.81 -1.98
N PHE A 63 4.80 -3.29 -1.96
CA PHE A 63 5.87 -3.72 -1.07
C PHE A 63 6.13 -2.71 0.04
N GLU A 64 6.51 -3.22 1.21
CA GLU A 64 7.16 -2.45 2.26
C GLU A 64 8.65 -2.72 2.19
N VAL A 65 9.43 -1.66 1.97
CA VAL A 65 10.87 -1.72 1.71
C VAL A 65 11.58 -0.93 2.80
N SER A 66 12.52 -1.58 3.49
CA SER A 66 13.51 -0.98 4.37
C SER A 66 14.90 -1.17 3.78
N ALA A 67 15.93 -0.51 4.33
CA ALA A 67 17.30 -0.66 3.86
C ALA A 67 17.84 -2.10 3.83
N ARG A 68 17.21 -3.04 4.57
CA ARG A 68 17.65 -4.43 4.68
C ARG A 68 16.69 -5.44 4.08
N CYS A 69 15.40 -5.11 4.04
CA CYS A 69 14.35 -6.09 3.73
C CYS A 69 13.29 -5.49 2.82
N ALA A 70 12.64 -6.35 2.05
CA ALA A 70 11.45 -6.00 1.30
C ALA A 70 10.39 -7.08 1.54
N GLN A 71 9.16 -6.67 1.80
CA GLN A 71 8.04 -7.57 2.06
C GLN A 71 6.85 -7.19 1.18
N LEU A 72 6.27 -8.18 0.50
CA LEU A 72 5.01 -8.00 -0.19
C LEU A 72 3.90 -7.83 0.84
N ILE A 73 3.23 -6.68 0.82
CA ILE A 73 2.14 -6.36 1.75
C ILE A 73 0.80 -6.72 1.13
N GLU A 74 0.58 -6.31 -0.11
CA GLU A 74 -0.72 -6.42 -0.76
C GLU A 74 -0.59 -6.44 -2.29
N VAL A 75 -1.53 -7.11 -2.94
CA VAL A 75 -1.74 -7.01 -4.39
C VAL A 75 -3.18 -6.55 -4.60
N CYS A 76 -3.35 -5.39 -5.20
CA CYS A 76 -4.66 -4.81 -5.51
C CYS A 76 -4.94 -5.03 -6.99
N GLU A 77 -5.94 -5.84 -7.31
CA GLU A 77 -6.36 -6.14 -8.69
C GLU A 77 -7.64 -5.36 -9.02
N PHE A 78 -7.68 -4.75 -10.20
CA PHE A 78 -8.79 -3.97 -10.72
C PHE A 78 -9.47 -4.77 -11.82
N ILE A 79 -10.68 -5.25 -11.54
CA ILE A 79 -11.51 -5.93 -12.54
C ILE A 79 -12.26 -4.85 -13.32
N ASP A 80 -12.00 -4.79 -14.62
CA ASP A 80 -12.65 -3.83 -15.50
C ASP A 80 -14.13 -4.23 -15.68
N THR A 81 -15.03 -3.61 -14.92
CA THR A 81 -16.46 -3.69 -15.17
C THR A 81 -16.78 -2.73 -16.31
N ALA A 82 -17.35 -3.28 -17.39
CA ALA A 82 -17.42 -2.72 -18.74
C ALA A 82 -18.19 -1.39 -18.92
N GLN A 83 -18.52 -0.66 -17.85
CA GLN A 83 -19.40 0.52 -17.92
C GLN A 83 -18.77 1.88 -17.57
N ASP A 84 -17.55 1.92 -17.05
CA ASP A 84 -17.02 3.16 -16.46
C ASP A 84 -15.75 3.63 -17.16
N GLY A 85 -15.78 4.84 -17.71
CA GLY A 85 -14.67 5.45 -18.44
C GLY A 85 -13.37 5.57 -17.64
N PHE A 86 -12.25 5.63 -18.36
CA PHE A 86 -10.87 5.66 -17.82
C PHE A 86 -10.63 6.72 -16.72
N ASP A 87 -11.24 7.91 -16.87
CA ASP A 87 -11.03 9.03 -15.95
C ASP A 87 -11.86 8.90 -14.65
N ALA A 88 -12.98 8.18 -14.67
CA ALA A 88 -13.82 7.94 -13.49
C ALA A 88 -13.19 6.94 -12.50
N LYS A 89 -12.27 6.10 -12.97
CA LYS A 89 -11.59 5.04 -12.19
C LYS A 89 -10.29 5.51 -11.52
N LEU A 90 -9.73 6.63 -11.96
CA LEU A 90 -8.49 7.20 -11.43
C LEU A 90 -8.54 7.46 -9.91
N PRO A 91 -9.59 8.10 -9.36
CA PRO A 91 -9.70 8.33 -7.92
C PRO A 91 -9.68 7.03 -7.11
N GLY A 92 -10.35 5.97 -7.59
CA GLY A 92 -10.36 4.66 -6.92
C GLY A 92 -8.98 4.01 -6.91
N LYS A 93 -8.25 4.08 -8.02
CA LYS A 93 -6.86 3.61 -8.10
C LYS A 93 -5.94 4.39 -7.16
N ILE A 94 -6.07 5.71 -7.10
CA ILE A 94 -5.27 6.54 -6.19
C ILE A 94 -5.61 6.24 -4.73
N ALA A 95 -6.88 5.97 -4.41
CA ALA A 95 -7.29 5.56 -3.06
C ALA A 95 -6.62 4.25 -2.61
N THR A 96 -6.40 3.28 -3.52
CA THR A 96 -5.64 2.05 -3.16
C THR A 96 -4.18 2.32 -2.82
N LEU A 97 -3.63 3.46 -3.26
CA LEU A 97 -2.27 3.88 -2.96
C LEU A 97 -2.19 4.75 -1.69
N ALA A 98 -3.28 4.87 -0.92
CA ALA A 98 -3.27 5.57 0.35
C ALA A 98 -2.22 4.96 1.30
N GLY A 99 -1.30 5.80 1.77
CA GLY A 99 -0.19 5.36 2.62
C GLY A 99 1.00 4.75 1.87
N CYS A 100 0.96 4.67 0.54
CA CYS A 100 2.14 4.45 -0.29
C CYS A 100 2.92 5.75 -0.44
N SER A 101 4.23 5.65 -0.53
CA SER A 101 5.13 6.78 -0.72
C SER A 101 5.41 7.06 -2.19
N ALA A 102 5.45 6.02 -3.01
CA ALA A 102 5.67 6.12 -4.44
C ALA A 102 4.94 5.03 -5.22
N VAL A 103 4.76 5.26 -6.51
CA VAL A 103 4.26 4.28 -7.47
C VAL A 103 5.14 4.25 -8.72
N TYR A 104 5.62 3.07 -9.08
CA TYR A 104 6.38 2.80 -10.29
C TYR A 104 5.45 2.35 -11.43
N CYS A 105 5.60 2.95 -12.60
CA CYS A 105 4.79 2.66 -13.78
C CYS A 105 5.51 3.02 -15.09
N LEU A 106 5.03 2.52 -16.22
CA LEU A 106 5.61 2.84 -17.54
C LEU A 106 5.29 4.24 -18.02
N ALA A 107 4.07 4.69 -17.74
CA ALA A 107 3.66 6.06 -17.97
C ALA A 107 2.54 6.46 -17.03
N VAL A 108 2.49 7.76 -16.77
CA VAL A 108 1.48 8.41 -15.94
C VAL A 108 1.03 9.68 -16.66
N GLY A 109 -0.29 9.86 -16.80
CA GLY A 109 -0.86 11.04 -17.44
C GLY A 109 -0.77 12.28 -16.53
N ALA A 110 -0.75 13.48 -17.11
CA ALA A 110 -0.61 14.73 -16.36
C ALA A 110 -1.70 14.94 -15.28
N SER A 111 -2.94 14.51 -15.55
CA SER A 111 -4.04 14.54 -14.57
C SER A 111 -3.73 13.62 -13.38
N ALA A 112 -3.30 12.39 -13.65
CA ALA A 112 -2.95 11.41 -12.63
C ALA A 112 -1.75 11.86 -11.78
N VAL A 113 -0.72 12.47 -12.40
CA VAL A 113 0.43 13.03 -11.67
C VAL A 113 -0.03 14.05 -10.63
N LYS A 114 -0.89 14.99 -11.02
CA LYS A 114 -1.39 16.03 -10.09
C LYS A 114 -2.14 15.41 -8.91
N GLN A 115 -3.00 14.43 -9.18
CA GLN A 115 -3.79 13.76 -8.15
C GLN A 115 -2.92 12.89 -7.22
N LEU A 116 -1.91 12.19 -7.76
CA LEU A 116 -0.94 11.41 -6.97
C LEU A 116 -0.11 12.29 -6.04
N LEU A 117 0.40 13.41 -6.56
CA LEU A 117 1.16 14.37 -5.76
C LEU A 117 0.29 15.00 -4.66
N ALA A 118 -0.99 15.28 -4.95
CA ALA A 118 -1.96 15.75 -3.95
C ALA A 118 -2.23 14.69 -2.86
N ALA A 119 -2.21 13.41 -3.21
CA ALA A 119 -2.29 12.28 -2.28
C ALA A 119 -0.94 11.99 -1.56
N GLY A 120 0.13 12.73 -1.87
CA GLY A 120 1.46 12.53 -1.28
C GLY A 120 2.22 11.32 -1.81
N VAL A 121 1.77 10.74 -2.93
CA VAL A 121 2.38 9.60 -3.62
C VAL A 121 3.26 10.13 -4.76
N GLN A 122 4.53 9.74 -4.79
CA GLN A 122 5.46 10.11 -5.85
C GLN A 122 5.30 9.17 -7.07
N PRO A 123 4.88 9.66 -8.24
CA PRO A 123 4.92 8.86 -9.45
C PRO A 123 6.36 8.75 -9.97
N LEU A 124 6.80 7.53 -10.26
CA LEU A 124 8.11 7.23 -10.83
C LEU A 124 7.93 6.46 -12.14
N ARG A 125 8.56 6.96 -13.20
CA ARG A 125 8.54 6.34 -14.52
C ARG A 125 9.75 5.43 -14.69
N VAL A 126 9.52 4.23 -15.19
CA VAL A 126 10.57 3.26 -15.52
C VAL A 126 10.44 2.77 -16.95
N GLU A 127 11.47 2.08 -17.43
CA GLU A 127 11.44 1.40 -18.71
C GLU A 127 10.62 0.10 -18.63
N GLU A 128 10.08 -0.31 -19.77
CA GLU A 128 9.29 -1.53 -19.88
C GLU A 128 10.12 -2.77 -19.58
N GLY A 129 9.56 -3.68 -18.77
CA GLY A 129 10.24 -4.92 -18.38
C GLY A 129 11.26 -4.74 -17.24
N THR A 130 11.30 -3.57 -16.59
CA THR A 130 12.16 -3.38 -15.42
C THR A 130 11.72 -4.31 -14.28
N ALA A 131 12.63 -5.13 -13.78
CA ALA A 131 12.35 -6.05 -12.70
C ALA A 131 12.07 -5.31 -11.39
N ILE A 132 10.99 -5.69 -10.69
CA ILE A 132 10.61 -5.14 -9.39
C ILE A 132 11.74 -5.38 -8.37
N GLU A 133 12.38 -6.55 -8.40
CA GLU A 133 13.50 -6.87 -7.52
C GLU A 133 14.68 -5.92 -7.70
N ALA A 134 14.99 -5.52 -8.94
CA ALA A 134 16.06 -4.56 -9.23
C ALA A 134 15.71 -3.17 -8.65
N LEU A 135 14.47 -2.71 -8.86
CA LEU A 135 13.99 -1.44 -8.31
C LEU A 135 14.00 -1.43 -6.78
N ILE A 136 13.64 -2.56 -6.16
CA ILE A 136 13.73 -2.73 -4.71
C ILE A 136 15.18 -2.65 -4.26
N ALA A 137 16.12 -3.35 -4.92
CA ALA A 137 17.53 -3.31 -4.57
C ALA A 137 18.11 -1.89 -4.65
N ASP A 138 17.77 -1.14 -5.70
CA ASP A 138 18.18 0.26 -5.85
C ASP A 138 17.64 1.14 -4.71
N LEU A 139 16.36 0.96 -4.36
CA LEU A 139 15.74 1.66 -3.23
C LEU A 139 16.42 1.32 -1.89
N GLN A 140 16.77 0.05 -1.68
CA GLN A 140 17.44 -0.38 -0.44
C GLN A 140 18.82 0.24 -0.31
N MET A 141 19.56 0.33 -1.42
CA MET A 141 20.86 1.01 -1.47
C MET A 141 20.70 2.50 -1.14
N GLU A 142 19.73 3.19 -1.74
CA GLU A 142 19.47 4.61 -1.45
C GLU A 142 19.04 4.82 0.02
N LEU A 143 18.22 3.93 0.58
CA LEU A 143 17.85 3.94 1.99
C LEU A 143 19.07 3.75 2.91
N ALA A 144 20.03 2.91 2.51
CA ALA A 144 21.24 2.62 3.28
C ALA A 144 22.28 3.75 3.22
N GLU A 145 22.43 4.42 2.07
CA GLU A 145 23.39 5.51 1.86
C GLU A 145 22.94 6.85 2.47
N GLY A 146 21.65 6.98 2.75
CA GLY A 146 21.05 8.18 3.32
C GLY A 146 20.01 8.74 2.34
N ALA A 147 18.77 8.32 2.54
CA ALA A 147 17.63 8.69 1.72
C ALA A 147 17.60 10.20 1.40
N ALA A 148 17.54 10.55 0.12
CA ALA A 148 17.48 11.92 -0.36
C ALA A 148 16.13 12.24 -1.00
N GLY A 149 15.85 13.53 -1.23
CA GLY A 149 14.69 13.99 -2.00
C GLY A 149 13.35 13.44 -1.50
N TRP A 150 12.67 12.66 -2.35
CA TRP A 150 11.34 12.12 -2.06
C TRP A 150 11.38 11.01 -1.01
N LEU A 151 12.47 10.23 -0.94
CA LEU A 151 12.61 9.11 -0.02
C LEU A 151 12.83 9.62 1.41
N ALA A 152 13.61 10.68 1.58
CA ALA A 152 13.74 11.39 2.86
C ALA A 152 12.38 11.90 3.38
N LYS A 153 11.57 12.46 2.48
CA LYS A 153 10.23 12.95 2.79
C LYS A 153 9.27 11.81 3.16
N ALA A 154 9.39 10.68 2.47
CA ALA A 154 8.61 9.48 2.71
C ALA A 154 8.87 8.90 4.11
N LEU A 155 10.14 8.79 4.52
CA LEU A 155 10.53 8.32 5.85
C LEU A 155 10.02 9.25 6.96
N LYS A 156 10.19 10.57 6.80
CA LYS A 156 9.72 11.56 7.79
C LYS A 156 8.21 11.50 8.06
N ARG A 157 7.41 11.25 7.02
CA ARG A 157 5.95 11.13 7.14
C ARG A 157 5.51 9.87 7.88
N ARG A 158 6.35 8.83 7.88
CA ARG A 158 6.08 7.55 8.53
C ARG A 158 6.63 7.46 9.94
N ALA A 159 7.69 8.22 10.23
CA ALA A 159 8.17 8.39 11.59
C ALA A 159 7.01 8.85 12.49
N PRO A 160 6.90 8.31 13.72
CA PRO A 160 5.73 8.50 14.60
C PRO A 160 5.53 9.93 15.15
N ALA A 161 6.12 10.95 14.52
CA ALA A 161 6.08 12.33 14.98
C ALA A 161 4.80 13.11 14.60
N ASP A 162 3.95 12.63 13.70
CA ASP A 162 2.79 13.41 13.22
C ASP A 162 1.41 12.90 13.67
N ARG A 163 1.31 11.72 14.30
CA ARG A 163 0.03 11.28 14.87
C ARG A 163 -0.25 11.91 16.24
N ALA A 164 0.79 12.26 16.99
CA ALA A 164 0.68 12.89 18.31
C ALA A 164 0.57 14.43 18.27
N ARG A 165 0.79 15.07 17.11
CA ARG A 165 0.81 16.55 17.02
C ARG A 165 -0.59 17.16 16.91
N PHE A 166 -1.57 16.42 16.41
CA PHE A 166 -2.97 16.86 16.38
C PHE A 166 -3.71 16.50 17.68
N ASP A 167 -3.39 15.37 18.32
CA ASP A 167 -3.98 14.99 19.62
C ASP A 167 -3.51 15.90 20.78
N ALA A 168 -2.30 16.48 20.67
CA ALA A 168 -1.77 17.40 21.69
C ALA A 168 -2.37 18.82 21.63
N MET A 169 -2.98 19.22 20.51
CA MET A 169 -3.63 20.54 20.39
C MET A 169 -5.08 20.53 20.89
N GLU A 170 -5.74 19.37 20.90
CA GLU A 170 -7.10 19.22 21.45
C GLU A 170 -7.10 19.12 22.99
N ALA A 171 -5.93 18.82 23.60
CA ALA A 171 -5.75 18.72 25.04
C ALA A 171 -5.33 20.04 25.71
N GLU A 172 -4.83 21.03 24.95
CA GLU A 172 -4.63 22.39 25.45
C GLU A 172 -5.95 23.13 25.37
N GLY A 173 -6.74 22.90 26.42
CA GLY A 173 -8.04 23.51 26.62
C GLY A 173 -8.01 25.01 26.38
N TRP A 174 -9.07 25.49 25.75
CA TRP A 174 -9.51 26.87 25.82
C TRP A 174 -9.80 27.19 27.30
N GLN A 175 -8.77 27.61 28.02
CA GLN A 175 -8.95 28.38 29.25
C GLN A 175 -9.03 29.86 28.87
N GLU A 176 -10.25 30.35 29.08
CA GLU A 176 -10.70 31.74 29.24
C GLU A 176 -11.28 32.44 28.00
#